data_AF-A0A090WZM5-F1
#
_entry.id   AF-A0A090WZM5-F1
#
_cell.length_a   1.000
_cell.length_b   1.000
_cell.length_c   1.000
_cell.angle_alpha   90.00
_cell.angle_beta   90.00
_cell.angle_gamma   90.00
#
_symmetry.space_group_name_H-M   'P 1'
#
loop_
_entity.id
_entity.type
_entity.pdbx_description
1 polymer ?
#
loop_
_entity_poly.entity_id
_entity_poly.type
_entity_poly.pdbx_seq_one_letter_code
_entity_poly.pdbx_strand_id
1 'polypeptide(L)'
;MNPNDIGGELKTDEIKIYVNNNEVGYVSTKSFEVPAKKEFTIPLTATVPIDSLISNKSIGGLIGSLFSKKIKVNYKGTIVYKALGFSYDYAVDETEEVKIKF
;
A
#
# COMPACT_ATOMS: atom_id res chain seq x y z
N MET A 1 6.50 7.44 14.48
CA MET A 1 6.68 8.77 15.11
C MET A 1 7.12 9.76 14.04
N ASN A 2 6.51 10.94 13.97
CA ASN A 2 6.99 12.05 13.13
C ASN A 2 8.18 12.73 13.84
N PRO A 3 9.41 12.66 13.32
CA PRO A 3 10.56 13.28 13.98
C PRO A 3 10.61 14.81 13.80
N ASN A 4 9.77 15.36 12.92
CA ASN A 4 9.78 16.78 12.59
C ASN A 4 9.09 17.63 13.67
N ASP A 5 9.55 18.87 13.81
CA ASP A 5 8.92 19.90 14.66
C ASP A 5 7.61 20.45 14.06
N ILE A 6 7.30 20.05 12.83
CA ILE A 6 6.14 20.49 12.07
C ILE A 6 5.26 19.27 11.76
N GLY A 7 3.96 19.43 12.00
CA GLY A 7 2.94 18.48 11.59
C GLY A 7 2.44 18.75 10.18
N GLY A 8 1.52 17.93 9.70
CA GLY A 8 0.94 18.14 8.38
C GLY A 8 -0.25 17.22 8.15
N GLU A 9 -0.62 17.07 6.89
CA GLU A 9 -1.63 16.11 6.46
C GLU A 9 -1.01 15.11 5.51
N LEU A 10 -1.43 13.85 5.61
CA LEU A 10 -1.03 12.80 4.70
C LEU A 10 -2.26 12.23 4.02
N LYS A 11 -2.16 12.00 2.71
CA LYS A 11 -3.13 11.23 1.96
C LYS A 11 -2.44 10.35 0.92
N THR A 12 -3.14 9.32 0.49
CA THR A 12 -2.83 8.57 -0.73
C THR A 12 -4.13 8.16 -1.38
N ASP A 13 -4.29 8.53 -2.64
CA ASP A 13 -5.50 8.22 -3.40
C ASP A 13 -5.41 6.77 -3.93
N GLU A 14 -4.23 6.32 -4.37
CA GLU A 14 -4.02 4.97 -4.89
C GLU A 14 -2.54 4.51 -4.80
N ILE A 15 -2.26 3.53 -3.93
CA ILE A 15 -1.05 2.71 -3.99
C ILE A 15 -1.46 1.35 -4.55
N LYS A 16 -1.06 1.05 -5.77
CA LYS A 16 -1.39 -0.19 -6.46
C LYS A 16 -0.69 -1.38 -5.82
N ILE A 17 -1.43 -2.46 -5.67
CA ILE A 17 -0.96 -3.73 -5.12
C ILE A 17 -0.76 -4.69 -6.29
N TYR A 18 0.43 -5.26 -6.39
CA TYR A 18 0.78 -6.27 -7.36
C TYR A 18 1.12 -7.59 -6.67
N VAL A 19 0.59 -8.69 -7.18
CA VAL A 19 0.95 -10.04 -6.76
C VAL A 19 1.52 -10.78 -7.96
N ASN A 20 2.77 -11.25 -7.84
CA ASN A 20 3.49 -11.88 -8.95
C ASN A 20 3.39 -11.05 -10.24
N ASN A 21 3.58 -9.73 -10.12
CA ASN A 21 3.51 -8.74 -11.20
C ASN A 21 2.11 -8.48 -11.80
N ASN A 22 1.05 -9.08 -11.27
CA ASN A 22 -0.33 -8.77 -11.66
C ASN A 22 -0.93 -7.74 -10.70
N GLU A 23 -1.54 -6.68 -11.22
CA GLU A 23 -2.30 -5.71 -10.42
C GLU A 23 -3.55 -6.39 -9.85
N VAL A 24 -3.69 -6.37 -8.52
CA VAL A 24 -4.78 -7.07 -7.81
C VAL A 24 -5.67 -6.13 -7.01
N GLY A 25 -5.32 -4.84 -6.93
CA GLY A 25 -6.06 -3.88 -6.13
C GLY A 25 -5.21 -2.67 -5.79
N TYR A 26 -5.68 -1.91 -4.80
CA TYR A 26 -5.00 -0.70 -4.35
C TYR A 26 -5.22 -0.45 -2.85
N VAL A 27 -4.35 0.36 -2.27
CA VAL A 27 -4.47 0.93 -0.94
C VAL A 27 -4.73 2.42 -1.05
N SER A 28 -5.69 2.91 -0.28
CA SER A 28 -5.95 4.35 -0.17
C SER A 28 -6.13 4.75 1.30
N THR A 29 -6.08 6.05 1.55
CA THR A 29 -6.43 6.62 2.85
C THR A 29 -7.08 7.98 2.66
N LYS A 30 -8.06 8.28 3.52
CA LYS A 30 -8.58 9.65 3.62
C LYS A 30 -7.49 10.55 4.16
N SER A 31 -7.56 11.86 3.88
CA SER A 31 -6.64 12.83 4.50
C SER A 31 -6.72 12.71 6.02
N PHE A 32 -5.58 12.64 6.69
CA PHE A 32 -5.49 12.62 8.15
C PHE A 32 -4.30 13.43 8.63
N GLU A 33 -4.42 13.95 9.86
CA GLU A 33 -3.38 14.75 10.48
C GLU A 33 -2.20 13.90 10.95
N VAL A 34 -1.00 14.37 10.63
CA VAL A 34 0.27 13.85 11.13
C VAL A 34 0.79 14.83 12.18
N PRO A 35 0.75 14.49 13.47
CA PRO A 35 1.18 15.39 14.55
C PRO A 35 2.71 15.56 14.57
N ALA A 36 3.19 16.72 15.01
CA ALA A 36 4.62 16.96 15.27
C ALA A 36 5.11 16.18 16.50
N LYS A 37 6.33 15.62 16.44
CA LYS A 37 7.01 14.92 17.55
C LYS A 37 6.18 13.85 18.26
N LYS A 38 5.21 13.23 17.57
CA LYS A 38 4.30 12.25 18.15
C LYS A 38 4.17 11.00 17.29
N GLU A 39 3.76 9.92 17.92
CA GLU A 39 3.29 8.73 17.23
C GLU A 39 1.92 8.98 16.59
N PHE A 40 1.68 8.30 15.49
CA PHE A 40 0.44 8.36 14.75
C PHE A 40 0.26 7.05 13.99
N THR A 41 -1.00 6.76 13.68
CA THR A 41 -1.39 5.58 12.89
C THR A 41 -1.98 6.06 11.59
N ILE A 42 -1.60 5.41 10.50
CA ILE A 42 -2.12 5.70 9.16
C ILE A 42 -3.33 4.78 8.92
N PRO A 43 -4.55 5.32 8.72
CA PRO A 43 -5.74 4.52 8.47
C PRO A 43 -5.79 4.07 7.00
N LEU A 44 -5.05 3.01 6.68
CA LEU A 44 -5.01 2.45 5.32
C LEU A 44 -6.23 1.54 5.06
N THR A 45 -6.81 1.66 3.87
CA THR A 45 -7.85 0.77 3.36
C THR A 45 -7.36 0.09 2.09
N ALA A 46 -7.29 -1.24 2.11
CA ALA A 46 -6.97 -2.03 0.93
C ALA A 46 -8.25 -2.51 0.23
N THR A 47 -8.36 -2.26 -1.07
CA THR A 47 -9.46 -2.73 -1.92
C THR A 47 -8.90 -3.75 -2.91
N VAL A 48 -9.37 -4.99 -2.82
CA VAL A 48 -8.93 -6.11 -3.65
C VAL A 48 -10.16 -6.73 -4.32
N PRO A 49 -10.43 -6.43 -5.60
CA PRO A 49 -11.52 -7.07 -6.33
C PRO A 49 -11.30 -8.57 -6.46
N ILE A 50 -12.35 -9.36 -6.27
CA ILE A 50 -12.27 -10.82 -6.40
C ILE A 50 -11.95 -11.20 -7.87
N ASP A 51 -12.52 -10.49 -8.84
CA ASP A 51 -12.31 -10.77 -10.26
C ASP A 51 -10.86 -10.56 -10.72
N SER A 52 -10.11 -9.64 -10.11
CA SER A 52 -8.68 -9.46 -10.43
C SER A 52 -7.82 -10.63 -9.95
N LEU A 53 -8.28 -11.37 -8.93
CA LEU A 53 -7.64 -12.60 -8.47
C LEU A 53 -8.05 -13.83 -9.31
N ILE A 54 -9.29 -13.87 -9.80
CA ILE A 54 -9.88 -15.03 -10.52
C ILE A 54 -9.67 -14.95 -12.04
N SER A 55 -9.25 -13.81 -12.60
CA SER A 55 -8.91 -13.76 -14.02
C SER A 55 -7.79 -14.75 -14.39
N ASN A 56 -7.87 -15.39 -15.56
CA ASN A 56 -6.98 -16.46 -16.02
C ASN A 56 -5.47 -16.12 -15.99
N LYS A 57 -5.10 -14.84 -15.89
CA LYS A 57 -3.70 -14.38 -15.77
C LYS A 57 -3.14 -14.52 -14.34
N SER A 58 -4.01 -14.48 -13.32
CA SER A 58 -3.62 -14.42 -11.90
C SER A 58 -3.65 -15.80 -11.23
N ILE A 59 -4.58 -16.69 -11.60
CA ILE A 59 -4.82 -17.97 -10.92
C ILE A 59 -3.61 -18.93 -10.97
N GLY A 60 -2.96 -19.10 -12.13
CA GLY A 60 -1.86 -20.08 -12.27
C GLY A 60 -0.65 -19.77 -11.38
N GLY A 61 -0.28 -18.49 -11.29
CA GLY A 61 0.80 -18.02 -10.41
C GLY A 61 0.40 -17.97 -8.93
N LEU A 62 -0.86 -17.65 -8.64
CA LEU A 62 -1.40 -17.64 -7.28
C LEU A 62 -1.48 -19.05 -6.69
N ILE A 63 -1.96 -20.06 -7.44
CA ILE A 63 -2.03 -21.45 -6.96
C ILE A 63 -0.63 -21.99 -6.63
N GLY A 64 0.37 -21.73 -7.47
CA GLY A 64 1.77 -22.10 -7.19
C GLY A 64 2.30 -21.46 -5.90
N SER A 65 1.91 -20.20 -5.64
CA SER A 65 2.28 -19.48 -4.42
C SER A 65 1.57 -20.02 -3.16
N LEU A 66 0.34 -20.55 -3.28
CA LEU A 66 -0.35 -21.27 -2.20
C LEU A 66 0.40 -22.54 -1.79
N PHE A 67 0.96 -23.29 -2.75
CA PHE A 67 1.79 -24.47 -2.48
C PHE A 67 3.08 -24.11 -1.76
N SER A 68 3.75 -23.03 -2.18
CA SER A 68 4.98 -22.53 -1.52
C SER A 68 4.70 -21.77 -0.21
N LYS A 69 3.42 -21.50 0.09
CA LYS A 69 2.93 -20.66 1.21
C LYS A 69 3.54 -19.27 1.27
N LYS A 70 4.06 -18.76 0.16
CA LYS A 70 4.76 -17.47 0.06
C LYS A 70 4.31 -16.73 -1.18
N ILE A 71 3.95 -15.46 -1.03
CA ILE A 71 3.51 -14.59 -2.12
C ILE A 71 4.40 -13.34 -2.15
N LYS A 72 4.90 -12.98 -3.33
CA LYS A 72 5.56 -11.69 -3.55
C LYS A 72 4.50 -10.62 -3.80
N VAL A 73 4.43 -9.65 -2.89
CA VAL A 73 3.52 -8.51 -2.96
C VAL A 73 4.35 -7.25 -3.21
N ASN A 74 3.94 -6.42 -4.15
CA ASN A 74 4.61 -5.16 -4.45
C ASN A 74 3.59 -4.01 -4.42
N TYR A 75 3.95 -2.95 -3.71
CA TYR A 75 3.16 -1.74 -3.53
C TYR A 75 3.80 -0.62 -4.33
N LYS A 76 3.08 -0.06 -5.30
CA LYS A 76 3.56 1.07 -6.11
C LYS A 76 2.57 2.22 -6.12
N GLY A 77 3.03 3.42 -5.79
CA GLY A 77 2.17 4.60 -5.81
C GLY A 77 2.86 5.84 -5.27
N THR A 78 2.06 6.81 -4.86
CA THR A 78 2.55 8.07 -4.32
C THR A 78 1.78 8.44 -3.06
N ILE A 79 2.51 8.76 -2.01
CA ILE A 79 1.97 9.36 -0.80
C ILE A 79 2.15 10.88 -0.93
N VAL A 80 1.07 11.63 -0.71
CA VAL A 80 1.10 13.09 -0.72
C VAL A 80 1.10 13.59 0.71
N TYR A 81 2.14 14.34 1.07
CA TYR A 81 2.25 15.01 2.36
C TYR A 81 2.13 16.52 2.17
N LYS A 82 1.32 17.17 3.00
CA LYS A 82 1.12 18.62 2.97
C LYS A 82 1.49 19.25 4.30
N ALA A 83 2.33 20.27 4.25
CA ALA A 83 2.69 21.07 5.42
C ALA A 83 3.04 22.49 4.99
N LEU A 84 2.60 23.49 5.77
CA LEU A 84 2.92 24.92 5.57
C LEU A 84 2.65 25.45 4.15
N GLY A 85 1.58 24.97 3.50
CA GLY A 85 1.23 25.38 2.13
C GLY A 85 2.05 24.69 1.02
N PHE A 86 2.99 23.83 1.37
CA PHE A 86 3.75 23.00 0.43
C PHE A 86 3.15 21.59 0.36
N SER A 87 3.32 20.96 -0.80
CA SER A 87 2.96 19.57 -1.05
C SER A 87 4.21 18.81 -1.49
N TYR A 88 4.42 17.63 -0.92
CA TYR A 88 5.54 16.75 -1.22
C TYR A 88 5.01 15.38 -1.60
N ASP A 89 5.49 14.88 -2.72
CA ASP A 89 5.13 13.57 -3.24
C ASP A 89 6.25 12.58 -2.90
N TYR A 90 5.88 11.51 -2.19
CA TYR A 90 6.77 10.41 -1.83
C TYR A 90 6.41 9.19 -2.66
N ALA A 91 7.31 8.82 -3.56
CA ALA A 91 7.16 7.60 -4.33
C ALA A 91 7.29 6.37 -3.42
N VAL A 92 6.38 5.42 -3.62
CA VAL A 92 6.41 4.10 -2.98
C VAL A 92 6.67 3.07 -4.07
N ASP A 93 7.70 2.25 -3.90
CA ASP A 93 7.94 1.03 -4.69
C ASP A 93 8.56 -0.03 -3.78
N GLU A 94 7.72 -0.64 -2.96
CA GLU A 94 8.15 -1.56 -1.91
C GLU A 94 7.68 -2.98 -2.25
N THR A 95 8.54 -3.96 -2.00
CA THR A 95 8.25 -5.37 -2.28
C THR A 95 8.45 -6.19 -1.02
N GLU A 96 7.45 -6.98 -0.66
CA GLU A 96 7.48 -7.86 0.50
C GLU A 96 7.12 -9.30 0.13
N GLU A 97 7.70 -10.25 0.86
CA GLU A 97 7.33 -11.66 0.78
C GLU A 97 6.37 -12.00 1.93
N VAL A 98 5.09 -12.22 1.61
CA VAL A 98 4.06 -12.53 2.59
C VAL A 98 3.91 -14.03 2.73
N LYS A 99 4.03 -14.54 3.96
CA LYS A 99 3.74 -15.94 4.29
C LYS A 99 2.25 -16.15 4.54
N ILE A 100 1.66 -17.10 3.84
CA ILE A 100 0.27 -17.51 4.06
C ILE A 100 0.23 -18.53 5.19
N LYS A 101 -0.56 -18.25 6.24
CA LYS A 101 -0.91 -19.23 7.26
C LYS A 101 -2.30 -19.78 6.96
N PHE A 102 -2.43 -21.11 7.00
CA PHE A 102 -3.69 -21.83 6.98
C PHE A 102 -4.00 -22.32 8.40
#